data_AF-A0A955NP41-F1
#
_entry.id   AF-A0A955NP41-F1
#
_cell.length_a   1.000
_cell.length_b   1.000
_cell.length_c   1.000
_cell.angle_alpha   90.00
_cell.angle_beta   90.00
_cell.angle_gamma   90.00
#
_symmetry.space_group_name_H-M   'P 1'
#
loop_
_entity.id
_entity.type
_entity.pdbx_description
1 polymer ?
#
loop_
_entity_poly.entity_id
_entity_poly.type
_entity_poly.pdbx_seq_one_letter_code
_entity_poly.pdbx_strand_id
1 'polypeptide(L)'
;MKRLLIFLFLLQCATPVLACQYTVRDVGFVELEPRRYTLYVLPDESTKSLWNGFQDSQADSFFAETNVRMETLASPDWRDHADLKPLADRMGELPKSVLVSE
;
A
#
# COMPACT_ATOMS: atom_id res chain seq x y z
N MET A 1 27.47 -7.65 -39.63
CA MET A 1 27.07 -6.66 -38.61
C MET A 1 25.58 -6.27 -38.69
N LYS A 2 25.05 -5.91 -39.87
CA LYS A 2 23.63 -5.48 -40.02
C LYS A 2 22.59 -6.48 -39.50
N ARG A 3 22.81 -7.79 -39.71
CA ARG A 3 21.91 -8.86 -39.22
C ARG A 3 21.95 -9.04 -37.69
N LEU A 4 23.10 -8.78 -37.06
CA LEU A 4 23.25 -8.86 -35.61
C LEU A 4 22.48 -7.74 -34.90
N LEU A 5 22.52 -6.53 -35.48
CA LEU A 5 21.75 -5.38 -34.98
C LEU A 5 20.25 -5.61 -35.06
N ILE A 6 19.76 -6.23 -36.14
CA ILE A 6 18.34 -6.59 -36.28
C ILE A 6 17.95 -7.63 -35.22
N PHE A 7 18.81 -8.61 -34.97
CA PHE A 7 18.54 -9.65 -33.97
C PHE A 7 18.51 -9.09 -32.54
N LEU A 8 19.42 -8.18 -32.20
CA LEU A 8 19.44 -7.47 -30.92
C LEU A 8 18.20 -6.58 -30.72
N PHE A 9 17.75 -5.92 -31.79
CA PHE A 9 16.55 -5.08 -31.75
C PHE A 9 15.27 -5.90 -31.51
N LEU A 10 15.17 -7.08 -32.13
CA LEU A 10 14.06 -8.02 -31.91
C LEU A 10 14.07 -8.59 -30.48
N LEU A 11 15.25 -8.88 -29.91
CA LEU A 11 15.37 -9.33 -28.52
C LEU A 11 14.89 -8.28 -27.52
N GLN A 12 15.15 -6.99 -27.76
CA GLN A 12 14.65 -5.90 -26.90
C GLN A 12 13.12 -5.80 -26.95
N CYS A 13 12.51 -5.95 -28.12
CA CYS A 13 11.05 -5.94 -28.29
C CYS A 13 10.37 -7.19 -27.68
N ALA A 14 11.11 -8.29 -27.52
CA ALA A 14 10.62 -9.54 -26.95
C ALA A 14 10.76 -9.61 -25.42
N THR A 15 11.23 -8.55 -24.75
CA THR A 15 11.15 -8.50 -23.29
C THR A 15 9.67 -8.41 -22.92
N PRO A 16 9.08 -9.43 -22.27
CA PRO A 16 7.75 -9.25 -21.74
C PRO A 16 7.87 -8.12 -20.74
N VAL A 17 7.14 -7.04 -20.97
CA VAL A 17 6.74 -6.14 -19.89
C VAL A 17 6.19 -7.08 -18.83
N LEU A 18 6.95 -7.26 -17.74
CA LEU A 18 6.53 -7.96 -16.54
C LEU A 18 5.43 -7.09 -15.93
N ALA A 19 4.31 -6.97 -16.63
CA ALA A 19 3.11 -6.32 -16.15
C ALA A 19 2.69 -7.18 -14.97
N CYS A 20 3.01 -6.65 -13.78
CA CYS A 20 2.71 -7.14 -12.45
C CYS A 20 2.11 -8.54 -12.41
N GLN A 21 2.91 -9.51 -11.99
CA GLN A 21 2.47 -10.87 -11.64
C GLN A 21 1.53 -10.88 -10.40
N TYR A 22 1.09 -9.71 -9.94
CA TYR A 22 0.15 -9.54 -8.85
C TYR A 22 -1.24 -9.37 -9.45
N THR A 23 -2.10 -10.33 -9.17
CA THR A 23 -3.53 -10.24 -9.48
C THR A 23 -4.09 -9.10 -8.63
N VAL A 24 -4.18 -7.90 -9.20
CA VAL A 24 -4.88 -6.79 -8.55
C VAL A 24 -6.37 -7.13 -8.57
N ARG A 25 -6.87 -7.67 -7.46
CA ARG A 25 -8.19 -8.31 -7.42
C ARG A 25 -9.33 -7.30 -7.38
N ASP A 26 -9.10 -6.10 -6.85
CA ASP A 26 -10.07 -5.00 -6.84
C ASP A 26 -9.30 -3.66 -6.82
N VAL A 27 -9.45 -2.86 -7.89
CA VAL A 27 -9.06 -1.44 -7.88
C VAL A 27 -10.35 -0.64 -7.77
N GLY A 28 -10.57 -0.03 -6.61
CA GLY A 28 -11.63 0.94 -6.40
C GLY A 28 -11.06 2.34 -6.33
N PHE A 29 -11.79 3.31 -6.86
CA PHE A 29 -11.53 4.73 -6.60
C PHE A 29 -12.48 5.17 -5.50
N VAL A 30 -11.92 5.77 -4.45
CA VAL A 30 -12.71 6.43 -3.40
C VAL A 30 -12.45 7.92 -3.55
N GLU A 31 -13.49 8.68 -3.85
CA GLU A 31 -13.42 10.14 -3.87
C GLU A 31 -13.49 10.61 -2.42
N LEU A 32 -12.33 10.99 -1.89
CA LEU A 32 -12.22 11.56 -0.56
C LEU A 32 -12.52 13.05 -0.63
N GLU A 33 -13.27 13.56 0.36
CA GLU A 33 -13.35 15.01 0.58
C GLU A 33 -11.93 15.59 0.77
N PRO A 34 -11.70 16.90 0.55
CA PRO A 34 -10.38 17.55 0.71
C PRO A 34 -9.98 17.73 2.19
N ARG A 35 -10.04 16.64 2.94
CA ARG A 35 -9.58 16.52 4.33
C ARG A 35 -8.30 15.69 4.35
N ARG A 36 -7.62 15.71 5.49
CA ARG A 36 -6.51 14.81 5.74
C ARG A 36 -7.04 13.48 6.24
N TYR A 37 -6.42 12.41 5.79
CA TYR A 37 -6.75 11.06 6.21
C TYR A 37 -5.50 10.34 6.62
N THR A 38 -5.65 9.43 7.58
CA THR A 38 -4.63 8.46 7.94
C THR A 38 -5.16 7.05 7.69
N LEU A 39 -4.46 6.32 6.83
CA LEU A 39 -4.64 4.90 6.59
C LEU A 39 -3.77 4.12 7.57
N TYR A 40 -4.39 3.59 8.61
CA TYR A 40 -3.74 2.65 9.51
C TYR A 40 -3.71 1.27 8.88
N VAL A 41 -2.53 0.67 8.78
CA VAL A 41 -2.34 -0.71 8.35
C VAL A 41 -1.98 -1.56 9.56
N LEU A 42 -2.72 -2.64 9.77
CA LEU A 42 -2.63 -3.53 10.93
C LEU A 42 -2.09 -4.89 10.48
N PRO A 43 -0.78 -5.02 10.22
CA PRO A 43 -0.20 -6.24 9.72
C PRO A 43 -0.18 -7.34 10.78
N ASP A 44 -0.33 -8.58 10.32
CA ASP A 44 0.04 -9.74 11.13
C ASP A 44 1.55 -9.88 11.19
N GLU A 45 2.06 -10.58 12.19
CA GLU A 45 3.51 -10.81 12.39
C GLU A 45 4.20 -11.37 11.12
N SER A 46 3.50 -12.19 10.33
CA SER A 46 4.02 -12.74 9.07
C SER A 46 4.20 -11.71 7.95
N THR A 47 3.50 -10.57 8.03
CA THR A 47 3.48 -9.52 6.99
C THR A 47 4.12 -8.21 7.44
N LYS A 48 4.49 -8.11 8.72
CA LYS A 48 5.04 -6.90 9.34
C LYS A 48 6.27 -6.36 8.61
N SER A 49 7.20 -7.23 8.23
CA SER A 49 8.42 -6.82 7.52
C SER A 49 8.14 -6.24 6.14
N LEU A 50 7.12 -6.74 5.44
CA LEU A 50 6.69 -6.24 4.13
C LEU A 50 6.12 -4.82 4.26
N TRP A 51 5.24 -4.60 5.24
CA TRP A 51 4.60 -3.30 5.45
C TRP A 51 5.56 -2.26 5.99
N ASN A 52 6.49 -2.64 6.87
CA ASN A 52 7.57 -1.74 7.29
C ASN A 52 8.43 -1.32 6.09
N GLY A 53 8.84 -2.26 5.24
CA GLY A 53 9.60 -1.96 4.03
C GLY A 53 8.84 -1.05 3.06
N PHE A 54 7.52 -1.23 2.93
CA PHE A 54 6.68 -0.33 2.15
C PHE A 54 6.60 1.07 2.76
N GLN A 55 6.42 1.17 4.08
CA GLN A 55 6.38 2.45 4.78
C GLN A 55 7.70 3.22 4.63
N ASP A 56 8.84 2.56 4.81
CA ASP A 56 10.16 3.18 4.70
C ASP A 56 10.49 3.65 3.28
N SER A 57 9.93 3.00 2.25
CA SER A 57 10.29 3.26 0.85
C SER A 57 9.28 4.09 0.06
N GLN A 58 8.00 4.09 0.44
CA GLN A 58 6.93 4.62 -0.40
C GLN A 58 5.89 5.47 0.33
N ALA A 59 5.94 5.61 1.66
CA ALA A 59 4.93 6.37 2.40
C ALA A 59 4.87 7.85 1.97
N ASP A 60 6.03 8.48 1.74
CA ASP A 60 6.07 9.90 1.35
C ASP A 60 5.48 10.13 -0.05
N SER A 61 5.84 9.28 -1.01
CA SER A 61 5.28 9.33 -2.37
C SER A 61 3.78 9.07 -2.35
N PHE A 62 3.33 8.08 -1.56
CA PHE A 62 1.92 7.79 -1.38
C PHE A 62 1.15 9.00 -0.82
N PHE A 63 1.69 9.68 0.20
CA PHE A 63 1.07 10.88 0.76
C PHE A 63 1.04 12.02 -0.27
N ALA A 64 2.12 12.23 -1.02
CA ALA A 64 2.17 13.27 -2.06
C ALA A 64 1.13 13.05 -3.18
N GLU A 65 0.86 11.80 -3.53
CA GLU A 65 -0.08 11.44 -4.60
C GLU A 65 -1.55 11.39 -4.14
N THR A 66 -1.80 11.11 -2.86
CA THR A 66 -3.15 10.80 -2.37
C THR A 66 -3.67 11.74 -1.27
N ASN A 67 -2.80 12.53 -0.63
CA ASN A 67 -3.08 13.25 0.62
C ASN A 67 -3.52 12.34 1.78
N VAL A 68 -3.23 11.04 1.69
CA VAL A 68 -3.49 10.04 2.73
C VAL A 68 -2.16 9.67 3.38
N ARG A 69 -2.02 9.95 4.67
CA ARG A 69 -0.87 9.48 5.46
C ARG A 69 -1.05 7.99 5.70
N MET A 70 0.02 7.21 5.60
CA MET A 70 -0.03 5.80 5.94
C MET A 70 0.78 5.52 7.19
N GLU A 71 0.20 4.78 8.13
CA GLU A 71 0.86 4.36 9.36
C GLU A 71 0.67 2.87 9.62
N THR A 72 1.78 2.14 9.80
CA THR A 72 1.74 0.72 10.15
C THR A 72 1.79 0.57 11.67
N LEU A 73 0.78 -0.07 12.26
CA LEU A 73 0.72 -0.34 13.70
C LEU A 73 0.70 -1.85 13.95
N ALA A 74 1.71 -2.35 14.67
CA ALA A 74 1.75 -3.75 15.05
C ALA A 74 0.73 -4.05 16.16
N SER A 75 0.34 -5.32 16.29
CA SER A 75 -0.33 -5.80 17.50
C SER A 75 0.69 -5.86 18.65
N PRO A 76 0.33 -5.48 19.90
CA PRO A 76 -0.98 -5.02 20.36
C PRO A 76 -1.20 -3.49 20.26
N ASP A 77 -0.20 -2.73 19.80
CA ASP A 77 -0.14 -1.27 19.89
C ASP A 77 -1.36 -0.54 19.30
N TRP A 78 -1.99 -1.11 18.27
CA TRP A 78 -3.18 -0.52 17.65
C TRP A 78 -4.42 -0.51 18.57
N ARG A 79 -4.52 -1.39 19.57
CA ARG A 79 -5.71 -1.50 20.44
C ARG A 79 -5.88 -0.29 21.36
N ASP A 80 -4.78 0.33 21.77
CA ASP A 80 -4.77 1.51 22.63
C ASP A 80 -4.46 2.81 21.87
N HIS A 81 -4.35 2.75 20.54
CA HIS A 81 -4.14 3.92 19.70
C HIS A 81 -5.34 4.86 19.79
N ALA A 82 -5.11 6.16 20.04
CA ALA A 82 -6.17 7.14 20.33
C ALA A 82 -7.27 7.18 19.25
N ASP A 83 -6.87 7.08 17.98
CA ASP A 83 -7.79 7.15 16.84
C ASP A 83 -8.50 5.82 16.55
N LEU A 84 -7.91 4.69 16.94
CA LEU A 84 -8.46 3.35 16.64
C LEU A 84 -9.24 2.76 17.80
N LYS A 85 -8.90 3.11 19.04
CA LYS A 85 -9.55 2.59 20.24
C LYS A 85 -11.07 2.79 20.24
N PRO A 86 -11.64 3.97 19.91
CA PRO A 86 -13.08 4.13 19.84
C PRO A 86 -13.74 3.22 18.79
N LEU A 87 -13.04 2.91 17.70
CA LEU A 87 -13.52 1.99 16.67
C LEU A 87 -13.42 0.53 17.12
N ALA A 88 -12.30 0.17 17.76
CA ALA A 88 -12.07 -1.15 18.33
C ALA A 88 -13.08 -1.48 19.44
N ASP A 89 -13.38 -0.54 20.33
CA ASP A 89 -14.38 -0.71 21.39
C ASP A 89 -15.78 -0.97 20.82
N ARG A 90 -16.08 -0.44 19.63
CA ARG A 90 -17.37 -0.61 18.95
C ARG A 90 -17.46 -1.88 18.11
N MET A 91 -16.36 -2.28 17.45
CA MET A 91 -16.34 -3.37 16.47
C MET A 91 -15.72 -4.67 17.01
N GLY A 92 -14.98 -4.60 18.12
CA GLY A 92 -14.18 -5.68 18.68
C GLY A 92 -12.90 -5.93 17.87
N GLU A 93 -13.06 -6.37 16.62
CA GLU A 93 -11.97 -6.58 15.67
C GLU A 93 -12.03 -5.57 14.54
N LEU A 94 -10.87 -5.01 14.20
CA LEU A 94 -10.72 -4.08 13.08
C LEU A 94 -10.27 -4.82 11.81
N PRO A 95 -10.65 -4.34 10.62
CA PRO A 95 -10.07 -4.82 9.37
C PRO A 95 -8.56 -4.55 9.33
N LYS A 96 -7.85 -5.25 8.44
CA LYS A 96 -6.39 -5.11 8.26
C LYS A 96 -5.94 -3.70 7.88
N SER A 97 -6.84 -2.87 7.40
CA SER A 97 -6.60 -1.45 7.21
C SER A 97 -7.84 -0.64 7.55
N VAL A 98 -7.62 0.51 8.18
CA VAL A 98 -8.66 1.46 8.60
C VAL A 98 -8.28 2.84 8.11
N LEU A 99 -9.15 3.46 7.32
CA LEU A 99 -9.01 4.86 6.92
C LEU A 99 -9.77 5.75 7.89
N VAL A 100 -9.09 6.68 8.52
CA VAL A 100 -9.66 7.65 9.47
C VAL A 100 -9.46 9.05 8.93
N SER A 101 -10.50 9.88 8.96
CA SER A 101 -10.37 11.31 8.69
C SER A 101 -9.87 12.03 9.95
N GLU A 102 -8.90 12.93 9.79
CA GLU A 102 -8.50 13.86 10.86
C GLU A 102 -9.63 14.82 11.27
#